data_AF-A0A517TJZ7-F1
#
_entry.id   AF-A0A517TJZ7-F1
#
_cell.length_a   1.000
_cell.length_b   1.000
_cell.length_c   1.000
_cell.angle_alpha   90.00
_cell.angle_beta   90.00
_cell.angle_gamma   90.00
#
_symmetry.space_group_name_H-M   'P 1'
#
loop_
_entity.id
_entity.type
_entity.pdbx_description
1 polymer ?
#
loop_
_entity_poly.entity_id
_entity_poly.type
_entity_poly.pdbx_seq_one_letter_code
_entity_poly.pdbx_strand_id
1 'polypeptide(L)'
;MQRIDGFTELIPLAQRSAWDALGTRFQGEYLTLRAEDLVGFVVVVALLIGGFYLLRLLASWQEQGQSQHSPRRLMAELCDAHGLGFRERRLCRRVAKELQLKQPAELFVRTEALKQLAKSDAALAKRLLGQPQ
;
A
#
# COMPACT_ATOMS: atom_id res chain seq x y z
N MET A 1 -9.59 -68.31 -3.31
CA MET A 1 -9.41 -66.84 -3.42
C MET A 1 -9.14 -66.32 -2.01
N GLN A 2 -7.89 -66.41 -1.54
CA GLN A 2 -7.47 -65.98 -0.19
C GLN A 2 -7.24 -64.48 -0.20
N ARG A 3 -7.94 -63.76 0.69
CA ARG A 3 -7.92 -62.30 0.84
C ARG A 3 -6.78 -61.89 1.78
N ILE A 4 -6.17 -60.76 1.43
CA ILE A 4 -4.90 -60.25 1.93
C ILE A 4 -5.18 -59.43 3.20
N ASP A 5 -5.25 -60.08 4.36
CA ASP A 5 -5.54 -59.38 5.64
C ASP A 5 -4.27 -59.03 6.44
N GLY A 6 -3.07 -59.34 5.93
CA GLY A 6 -1.80 -59.14 6.64
C GLY A 6 -1.10 -57.79 6.41
N PHE A 7 -1.58 -56.94 5.49
CA PHE A 7 -0.84 -55.74 5.08
C PHE A 7 -1.17 -54.47 5.88
N THR A 8 -2.34 -54.43 6.53
CA THR A 8 -2.82 -53.21 7.21
C THR A 8 -2.20 -53.01 8.60
N GLU A 9 -1.75 -54.08 9.25
CA GLU A 9 -1.12 -53.99 10.59
C GLU A 9 0.38 -53.68 10.55
N LEU A 10 1.03 -53.78 9.39
CA LEU A 10 2.47 -53.53 9.23
C LEU A 10 2.81 -52.05 8.97
N ILE A 11 1.86 -51.28 8.45
CA ILE A 11 2.03 -49.86 8.14
C ILE A 11 2.23 -49.00 9.42
N PRO A 12 1.47 -49.16 10.52
CA PRO A 12 1.66 -48.31 11.70
C PRO A 12 3.00 -48.55 12.42
N LEU A 13 3.57 -49.75 12.33
CA LEU A 13 4.83 -50.10 12.99
C LEU A 13 6.06 -49.59 12.21
N ALA A 14 6.02 -49.63 10.88
CA ALA A 14 7.06 -49.08 10.02
C ALA A 14 7.15 -47.54 10.16
N GLN A 15 6.00 -46.86 10.28
CA GLN A 15 5.98 -45.42 10.50
C GLN A 15 6.52 -45.06 11.89
N ARG A 16 6.14 -45.80 12.94
CA ARG A 16 6.61 -45.54 14.31
C ARG A 16 8.12 -45.75 14.49
N SER A 17 8.69 -46.78 13.85
CA SER A 17 10.15 -46.99 13.86
C SER A 17 10.90 -45.92 13.06
N ALA A 18 10.32 -45.38 11.98
CA ALA A 18 10.88 -44.22 11.30
C ALA A 18 10.86 -42.95 12.18
N TRP A 19 9.81 -42.75 12.98
CA TRP A 19 9.75 -41.66 13.96
C TRP A 19 10.77 -41.84 15.10
N ASP A 20 10.96 -43.05 15.64
CA ASP A 20 11.98 -43.31 16.65
C ASP A 20 13.40 -43.13 16.10
N ALA A 21 13.66 -43.51 14.85
CA ALA A 21 14.95 -43.31 14.18
C ALA A 21 15.23 -41.83 13.87
N LEU A 22 14.20 -41.04 13.58
CA LEU A 22 14.32 -39.58 13.44
C LEU A 22 14.52 -38.92 14.81
N GLY A 23 13.75 -39.32 15.82
CA GLY A 23 13.82 -38.79 17.19
C GLY A 23 15.15 -39.04 17.88
N THR A 24 15.75 -40.22 17.68
CA THR A 24 17.09 -40.54 18.22
C THR A 24 18.19 -39.67 17.62
N ARG A 25 18.07 -39.24 16.36
CA ARG A 25 18.99 -38.25 15.75
C ARG A 25 18.81 -36.84 16.29
N PHE A 26 17.62 -36.48 16.76
CA PHE A 26 17.37 -35.20 17.45
C PHE A 26 17.69 -35.24 18.96
N GLN A 27 17.96 -36.42 19.52
CA GLN A 27 18.31 -36.61 20.95
C GLN A 27 19.81 -36.63 21.23
N GLY A 28 20.66 -36.68 20.19
CA GLY A 28 22.12 -36.77 20.35
C GLY A 28 22.81 -35.42 20.36
N GLU A 29 23.43 -35.07 21.48
CA GLU A 29 24.75 -34.40 21.63
C GLU A 29 25.05 -33.07 20.91
N TYR A 30 24.09 -32.46 20.21
CA TYR A 30 24.22 -31.11 19.63
C TYR A 30 23.26 -30.09 20.28
N LEU A 31 22.47 -30.53 21.27
CA LEU A 31 21.62 -29.67 22.11
C LEU A 31 22.37 -29.14 23.34
N THR A 32 23.66 -28.88 23.24
CA THR A 32 24.25 -27.82 24.08
C THR A 32 23.80 -26.49 23.49
N LEU A 33 22.50 -26.19 23.58
CA LEU A 33 21.98 -24.85 23.34
C LEU A 33 22.64 -23.96 24.38
N ARG A 34 23.81 -23.42 24.04
CA ARG A 34 24.43 -22.39 24.87
C ARG A 34 23.44 -21.25 24.90
N ALA A 35 23.30 -20.63 26.07
CA ALA A 35 22.49 -19.43 26.21
C ALA A 35 22.88 -18.36 25.16
N GLU A 36 24.13 -18.38 24.70
CA GLU A 36 24.67 -17.57 23.60
C GLU A 36 23.92 -17.77 22.27
N ASP A 37 23.64 -19.01 21.87
CA ASP A 37 22.92 -19.31 20.62
C ASP A 37 21.44 -18.92 20.71
N LEU A 38 20.84 -19.11 21.88
CA LEU A 38 19.45 -18.71 22.14
C LEU A 38 19.30 -17.18 22.09
N VAL A 39 20.25 -16.44 22.69
CA VAL A 39 20.29 -14.98 22.64
C VAL A 39 20.45 -14.50 21.20
N GLY A 40 21.35 -15.11 20.42
CA GLY A 40 21.51 -14.78 19.00
C GLY A 40 20.22 -14.96 18.21
N PHE A 41 19.52 -16.08 18.43
CA PHE A 41 18.23 -16.34 17.79
C PHE A 41 17.17 -15.30 18.17
N VAL A 42 17.04 -14.97 19.46
CA VAL A 42 16.10 -13.96 19.96
C VAL A 42 16.39 -12.59 19.35
N VAL A 43 17.66 -12.19 19.25
CA VAL A 43 18.07 -10.91 18.64
C VAL A 43 17.70 -10.85 17.17
N VAL A 44 17.95 -11.92 16.40
CA VAL A 44 17.59 -11.97 14.97
C VAL A 44 16.08 -11.86 14.79
N VAL A 45 15.30 -12.60 15.58
CA VAL A 45 13.84 -12.52 15.55
C VAL A 45 13.34 -11.12 15.92
N ALA A 46 13.93 -10.51 16.96
CA ALA A 46 13.58 -9.15 17.38
C ALA A 46 13.90 -8.12 16.29
N LEU A 47 15.04 -8.25 15.60
CA LEU A 47 15.41 -7.38 14.47
C LEU A 47 14.45 -7.54 13.28
N LEU A 48 14.03 -8.76 12.97
CA LEU A 48 13.05 -8.99 11.89
C LEU A 48 11.69 -8.37 12.22
N ILE A 49 11.19 -8.58 13.44
CA ILE A 49 9.92 -8.00 13.90
C ILE A 49 10.03 -6.47 13.94
N GLY A 50 11.11 -5.94 14.52
CA GLY A 50 11.36 -4.51 14.60
C GLY A 50 11.50 -3.86 13.22
N GLY A 51 12.23 -4.50 12.31
CA GLY A 51 12.38 -4.06 10.92
C GLY A 51 11.04 -4.06 10.17
N PHE A 52 10.22 -5.10 10.35
CA PHE A 52 8.88 -5.16 9.76
C PHE A 52 7.96 -4.07 10.32
N TYR A 53 7.99 -3.83 11.63
CA TYR A 53 7.25 -2.73 12.26
C TYR A 53 7.70 -1.37 11.77
N LEU A 54 9.00 -1.18 11.60
CA LEU A 54 9.58 0.06 11.10
C LEU A 54 9.18 0.29 9.64
N LEU A 55 9.26 -0.74 8.79
CA LEU A 55 8.78 -0.69 7.41
C LEU A 55 7.29 -0.37 7.35
N ARG A 56 6.47 -0.98 8.21
CA ARG A 56 5.04 -0.68 8.30
C ARG A 56 4.78 0.76 8.76
N LEU A 57 5.57 1.27 9.69
CA LEU A 57 5.46 2.65 10.15
C LEU A 57 5.84 3.63 9.03
N LEU A 58 6.96 3.38 8.33
CA LEU A 58 7.39 4.18 7.18
C LEU A 58 6.38 4.11 6.03
N ALA A 59 5.82 2.94 5.74
CA ALA A 59 4.75 2.76 4.77
C ALA A 59 3.50 3.55 5.18
N SER A 60 3.12 3.51 6.46
CA SER A 60 1.98 4.29 6.96
C SER A 60 2.21 5.81 6.87
N TRP A 61 3.47 6.26 6.98
CA TRP A 61 3.83 7.67 6.79
C TRP A 61 3.77 8.08 5.32
N GLN A 62 4.18 7.19 4.40
CA GLN A 62 3.99 7.40 2.96
C GLN A 62 2.52 7.38 2.55
N GLU A 63 1.71 6.49 3.14
CA GLU A 63 0.28 6.39 2.87
C GLU A 63 -0.50 7.56 3.48
N GLN A 64 -0.09 8.13 4.61
CA GLN A 64 -0.65 9.40 5.10
C GLN A 64 -0.42 10.56 4.09
N GLY A 65 0.64 10.46 3.28
CA GLY A 65 0.88 11.35 2.15
C GLY A 65 0.05 11.06 0.90
N GLN A 66 -0.57 9.88 0.76
CA GLN A 66 -1.33 9.46 -0.44
C GLN A 66 -2.84 9.32 -0.20
N SER A 67 -3.29 9.16 1.06
CA SER A 67 -4.67 8.82 1.40
C SER A 67 -5.53 10.00 1.84
N GLN A 68 -5.01 11.23 1.83
CA GLN A 68 -5.88 12.40 1.90
C GLN A 68 -6.31 12.77 0.50
N HIS A 69 -7.49 12.29 0.12
CA HIS A 69 -8.35 12.88 -0.92
C HIS A 69 -8.74 14.31 -0.50
N SER A 70 -7.75 15.18 -0.34
CA SER A 70 -7.96 16.57 -0.04
C SER A 70 -8.41 17.20 -1.35
N PRO A 71 -9.63 17.74 -1.42
CA PRO A 71 -10.15 18.37 -2.64
C PRO A 71 -9.27 19.55 -3.10
N ARG A 72 -8.44 20.10 -2.20
CA ARG A 72 -7.44 21.13 -2.51
C ARG A 72 -6.22 20.59 -3.26
N ARG A 73 -5.85 19.34 -3.02
CA ARG A 73 -4.72 18.66 -3.67
C ARG A 73 -5.11 18.17 -5.05
N LEU A 74 -6.31 17.60 -5.21
CA LEU A 74 -6.88 17.27 -6.53
C LEU A 74 -6.91 18.49 -7.46
N MET A 75 -7.33 19.65 -6.95
CA MET A 75 -7.27 20.92 -7.70
C MET A 75 -5.85 21.29 -8.11
N ALA A 76 -4.85 21.06 -7.24
CA ALA A 76 -3.46 21.36 -7.55
C ALA A 76 -2.94 20.41 -8.64
N GLU A 77 -3.17 19.11 -8.49
CA GLU A 77 -2.78 18.08 -9.44
C GLU A 77 -3.44 18.28 -10.82
N LEU A 78 -4.74 18.62 -10.86
CA LEU A 78 -5.44 19.01 -12.10
C LEU A 78 -4.82 20.27 -12.72
N CYS A 79 -4.54 21.31 -11.93
CA CYS A 79 -3.87 22.49 -12.43
C CYS A 79 -2.48 22.17 -13.01
N ASP A 80 -1.70 21.31 -12.35
CA ASP A 80 -0.36 20.92 -12.82
C ASP A 80 -0.44 20.08 -14.11
N ALA A 81 -1.42 19.17 -14.20
CA ALA A 81 -1.68 18.40 -15.42
C ALA A 81 -2.06 19.28 -16.64
N HIS A 82 -2.73 20.41 -16.39
CA HIS A 82 -3.05 21.40 -17.42
C HIS A 82 -1.95 22.47 -17.62
N GLY A 83 -0.79 22.34 -16.96
CA GLY A 83 0.32 23.29 -17.05
C GLY A 83 0.01 24.68 -16.52
N LEU A 84 -0.97 24.79 -15.61
CA LEU A 84 -1.39 26.06 -15.03
C LEU A 84 -0.42 26.52 -13.94
N GLY A 85 0.14 27.70 -14.12
CA GLY A 85 1.01 28.35 -13.15
C GLY A 85 0.27 28.87 -11.91
N PHE A 86 1.05 29.41 -10.97
CA PHE A 86 0.54 29.89 -9.68
C PHE A 86 -0.55 30.97 -9.79
N ARG A 87 -0.43 31.88 -10.78
CA ARG A 87 -1.41 32.96 -11.01
C ARG A 87 -2.75 32.42 -11.50
N GLU A 88 -2.71 31.49 -12.44
CA GLU A 88 -3.88 30.84 -13.05
C GLU A 88 -4.60 29.97 -12.02
N ARG A 89 -3.85 29.21 -11.21
CA ARG A 89 -4.37 28.45 -10.06
C ARG A 89 -5.11 29.35 -9.05
N ARG A 90 -4.59 30.56 -8.78
CA ARG A 90 -5.24 31.53 -7.89
C ARG A 90 -6.55 32.05 -8.47
N LEU A 91 -6.62 32.23 -9.79
CA LEU A 91 -7.83 32.66 -10.50
C LEU A 91 -8.90 31.57 -10.46
N CYS A 92 -8.56 30.31 -10.78
CA CYS A 92 -9.48 29.18 -10.66
C CYS A 92 -10.04 29.03 -9.24
N ARG A 93 -9.21 29.22 -8.20
CA ARG A 93 -9.66 29.19 -6.80
C ARG A 93 -10.62 30.34 -6.47
N ARG A 94 -10.43 31.52 -7.05
CA ARG A 94 -11.31 32.67 -6.84
C ARG A 94 -12.69 32.42 -7.46
N VAL A 95 -12.72 31.96 -8.71
CA VAL A 95 -13.97 31.62 -9.42
C VAL A 95 -14.71 30.49 -8.71
N ALA A 96 -14.00 29.45 -8.25
CA ALA A 96 -14.61 28.38 -7.46
C ALA A 96 -15.23 28.88 -6.14
N LYS A 97 -14.60 29.87 -5.49
CA LYS A 97 -15.11 30.50 -4.27
C LYS A 97 -16.33 31.38 -4.54
N GLU A 98 -16.34 32.14 -5.63
CA GLU A 98 -17.47 32.96 -6.06
C GLU A 98 -18.69 32.11 -6.41
N LEU A 99 -18.47 30.93 -7.01
CA LEU A 99 -19.52 29.97 -7.32
C LEU A 99 -19.93 29.08 -6.13
N GLN A 100 -19.35 29.30 -4.95
CA GLN A 100 -19.57 28.52 -3.72
C GLN A 100 -19.47 27.00 -3.96
N LEU A 101 -18.54 26.56 -4.82
CA LEU A 101 -18.38 25.15 -5.11
C LEU A 101 -17.90 24.42 -3.84
N LYS A 102 -18.60 23.34 -3.46
CA LYS A 102 -18.22 22.50 -2.32
C LYS A 102 -16.82 21.92 -2.50
N GLN A 103 -16.46 21.61 -3.75
CA GLN A 103 -15.13 21.18 -4.13
C GLN A 103 -14.61 22.05 -5.28
N PRO A 104 -13.42 22.68 -5.14
CA PRO A 104 -12.90 23.56 -6.18
C PRO A 104 -12.58 22.82 -7.49
N ALA A 105 -12.30 21.50 -7.42
CA ALA A 105 -12.10 20.64 -8.59
C ALA A 105 -13.35 20.46 -9.44
N GLU A 106 -14.56 20.70 -8.91
CA GLU A 106 -15.80 20.68 -9.71
C GLU A 106 -15.80 21.73 -10.83
N LEU A 107 -14.93 22.75 -10.74
CA LEU A 107 -14.74 23.75 -11.80
C LEU A 107 -14.36 23.12 -13.15
N PHE A 108 -13.62 22.00 -13.12
CA PHE A 108 -13.18 21.29 -14.33
C PHE A 108 -14.25 20.36 -14.90
N VAL A 109 -15.24 19.97 -14.09
CA VAL A 109 -16.30 19.02 -14.48
C VAL A 109 -17.59 19.73 -14.84
N ARG A 110 -17.91 20.85 -14.17
CA ARG A 110 -19.14 21.62 -14.40
C ARG A 110 -18.95 22.64 -15.52
N THR A 111 -19.62 22.41 -16.64
CA THR A 111 -19.62 23.32 -17.80
C THR A 111 -20.05 24.75 -17.45
N GLU A 112 -20.99 24.93 -16.53
CA GLU A 112 -21.44 26.26 -16.10
C GLU A 112 -20.37 27.03 -15.34
N ALA A 113 -19.59 26.34 -14.50
CA ALA A 113 -18.49 26.95 -13.77
C ALA A 113 -17.35 27.33 -14.71
N LEU A 114 -17.11 26.50 -15.73
CA LEU A 114 -16.14 26.77 -16.79
C LEU A 114 -16.54 27.95 -17.68
N LYS A 115 -17.84 28.13 -17.99
CA LYS A 115 -18.35 29.32 -18.69
C LYS A 115 -18.12 30.59 -17.86
N GLN A 116 -18.30 30.52 -16.55
CA GLN A 116 -18.01 31.63 -15.64
C GLN A 116 -16.52 32.00 -15.64
N LEU A 117 -15.65 30.98 -15.67
CA LEU A 117 -14.22 31.15 -15.82
C LEU A 117 -13.88 31.77 -17.18
N ALA A 118 -14.54 31.36 -18.26
CA ALA A 118 -14.35 31.93 -19.60
C ALA A 118 -14.73 33.42 -19.67
N LYS A 119 -15.71 33.87 -18.87
CA LYS A 119 -16.03 35.30 -18.75
C LYS A 119 -14.92 36.10 -18.06
N SER A 120 -14.19 35.47 -17.14
CA SER A 120 -13.10 36.11 -16.38
C SER A 120 -11.78 36.05 -17.14
N ASP A 121 -11.50 34.92 -17.80
CA ASP A 121 -10.32 34.66 -18.60
C ASP A 121 -10.63 33.62 -19.68
N ALA A 122 -10.95 34.12 -20.88
CA ALA A 122 -11.28 33.29 -22.03
C ALA A 122 -10.08 32.47 -22.53
N ALA A 123 -8.86 32.97 -22.37
CA ALA A 123 -7.65 32.28 -22.80
C ALA A 123 -7.37 31.07 -21.90
N LEU A 124 -7.53 31.24 -20.58
CA LEU A 124 -7.39 30.15 -19.61
C LEU A 124 -8.47 29.08 -19.80
N ALA A 125 -9.73 29.48 -19.98
CA ALA A 125 -10.82 28.53 -20.27
C ALA A 125 -10.58 27.71 -21.54
N LYS A 126 -10.05 28.34 -22.60
CA LYS A 126 -9.70 27.66 -23.86
C LYS A 126 -8.57 26.63 -23.67
N ARG A 127 -7.58 26.94 -22.83
CA ARG A 127 -6.48 26.00 -22.50
C ARG A 127 -6.98 24.81 -21.68
N LEU A 128 -7.93 25.03 -20.77
CA LEU A 128 -8.56 23.96 -19.98
C LEU A 128 -9.43 23.02 -20.82
N LEU A 129 -10.10 23.53 -21.84
CA LEU A 129 -10.93 22.75 -22.75
C LEU A 129 -10.13 21.92 -23.76
N GLY A 130 -8.83 22.17 -23.90
CA GLY A 130 -7.96 21.41 -24.79
C GLY A 130 -8.47 21.35 -26.23
N GLN A 131 -8.23 22.41 -27.01
CA GLN A 131 -7.54 22.11 -28.26
C GLN A 131 -6.04 22.07 -27.91
N PRO A 132 -5.40 20.89 -27.90
CA PRO A 132 -3.94 20.84 -27.89
C PRO A 132 -3.44 21.56 -29.15
N GLN A 133 -2.40 22.37 -29.01
CA GLN A 133 -1.65 22.86 -30.17
C GLN A 133 -0.98 21.69 -30.87
#